data_AF-A0A381YN86-F1
#
_entry.id   AF-A0A381YN86-F1
#
_cell.length_a   1.000
_cell.length_b   1.000
_cell.length_c   1.000
_cell.angle_alpha   90.00
_cell.angle_beta   90.00
_cell.angle_gamma   90.00
#
_symmetry.space_group_name_H-M   'P 1'
#
loop_
_entity.id
_entity.type
_entity.pdbx_description
1 polymer ?
#
loop_
_entity_poly.entity_id
_entity_poly.type
_entity_poly.pdbx_seq_one_letter_code
_entity_poly.pdbx_strand_id
1 'polypeptide(L)'
;MSNYDMDEIERQRRKTQEESIKGTKPKRKPTACGPGNPMIETKSNIPISLPNKDAIKLAILAHENNVTLNAYCIDILRQGIESGEHRFEHDSRPQLLNES
;
A
#
# COMPACT_ATOMS: atom_id res chain seq x y z
N MET A 1 -14.22 -10.26 59.84
CA MET A 1 -13.31 -9.29 59.20
C MET A 1 -12.94 -9.87 57.85
N SER A 2 -13.21 -9.18 56.74
CA SER A 2 -12.87 -9.64 55.39
C SER A 2 -11.37 -9.48 55.15
N ASN A 3 -10.74 -10.48 54.51
CA ASN A 3 -9.33 -10.42 54.13
C ASN A 3 -9.16 -9.50 52.92
N TYR A 4 -9.05 -8.21 53.18
CA TYR A 4 -8.81 -7.16 52.18
C TYR A 4 -7.59 -7.44 51.29
N ASP A 5 -6.54 -8.05 51.85
CA ASP A 5 -5.32 -8.38 51.11
C ASP A 5 -5.58 -9.38 49.96
N MET A 6 -6.50 -10.32 50.13
CA MET A 6 -6.83 -11.30 49.10
C MET A 6 -7.63 -10.67 47.95
N ASP A 7 -8.57 -9.78 48.27
CA ASP A 7 -9.36 -9.05 47.26
C ASP A 7 -8.50 -8.09 46.42
N GLU A 8 -7.48 -7.48 47.04
CA GLU A 8 -6.51 -6.61 46.34
C GLU A 8 -5.67 -7.41 45.35
N ILE A 9 -5.17 -8.59 45.74
CA ILE A 9 -4.39 -9.50 44.88
C ILE A 9 -5.23 -9.98 43.70
N GLU A 10 -6.50 -10.33 43.94
CA GLU A 10 -7.39 -10.82 42.89
C GLU A 10 -7.77 -9.73 41.88
N ARG A 11 -7.96 -8.50 42.37
CA ARG A 11 -8.19 -7.32 41.52
C ARG A 11 -7.00 -7.02 40.61
N GLN A 12 -5.77 -7.13 41.13
CA GLN A 12 -4.57 -6.94 40.31
C GLN A 12 -4.41 -8.04 39.27
N ARG A 13 -4.63 -9.30 39.63
CA ARG A 13 -4.60 -10.43 38.67
C ARG A 13 -5.57 -10.25 37.51
N ARG A 14 -6.79 -9.80 37.77
CA ARG A 14 -7.79 -9.54 36.72
C ARG A 14 -7.35 -8.40 35.79
N LYS A 15 -6.79 -7.31 36.32
CA LYS A 15 -6.26 -6.21 35.50
C LYS A 15 -5.13 -6.68 34.57
N THR A 16 -4.17 -7.45 35.09
CA THR A 16 -3.06 -7.98 34.28
C THR A 16 -3.54 -8.98 33.22
N GLN A 17 -4.56 -9.79 33.53
CA GLN A 17 -5.18 -10.69 32.57
C GLN A 17 -5.94 -9.93 31.47
N GLU A 18 -6.67 -8.88 31.81
CA GLU A 18 -7.38 -8.04 30.82
C GLU A 18 -6.42 -7.26 29.92
N GLU A 19 -5.30 -6.77 30.44
CA GLU A 19 -4.26 -6.09 29.65
C GLU A 19 -3.56 -7.01 28.66
N SER A 20 -3.34 -8.28 29.04
CA SER A 20 -2.73 -9.29 28.16
C SER A 20 -3.68 -9.78 27.05
N ILE A 21 -5.00 -9.74 27.27
CA ILE A 21 -6.01 -10.12 26.27
C ILE A 21 -6.29 -8.96 25.28
N LYS A 22 -6.14 -7.70 25.70
CA LYS A 22 -6.19 -6.53 24.81
C LYS A 22 -4.90 -6.45 23.99
N GLY A 23 -4.76 -7.40 23.07
CA GLY A 23 -3.67 -7.46 22.11
C GLY A 23 -3.52 -6.14 21.38
N THR A 24 -2.52 -5.35 21.78
CA THR A 24 -1.86 -4.42 20.89
C THR A 24 -1.38 -5.24 19.70
N LYS A 25 -2.12 -5.17 18.59
CA LYS A 25 -1.63 -5.66 17.30
C LYS A 25 -0.22 -5.11 17.16
N PRO A 26 0.82 -5.96 17.01
CA PRO A 26 2.15 -5.42 16.79
C PRO A 26 2.03 -4.56 15.55
N LYS A 27 2.32 -3.26 15.67
CA LYS A 27 2.59 -2.45 14.49
C LYS A 27 3.69 -3.21 13.77
N ARG A 28 3.38 -3.80 12.62
CA ARG A 28 4.37 -4.42 11.75
C ARG A 28 5.39 -3.32 11.50
N LYS A 29 6.54 -3.37 12.18
CA LYS A 29 7.70 -2.63 11.73
C LYS A 29 7.90 -3.10 10.29
N PRO A 30 8.01 -2.21 9.28
CA PRO A 30 8.40 -2.67 7.96
C PRO A 30 9.68 -3.47 8.17
N THR A 31 9.62 -4.77 7.89
CA THR A 31 10.77 -5.65 7.98
C THR A 31 11.83 -5.03 7.11
N ALA A 32 12.89 -4.55 7.78
CA ALA A 32 14.11 -4.15 7.12
C ALA A 32 14.51 -5.31 6.20
N CYS A 33 14.36 -5.06 4.91
CA CYS A 33 15.10 -5.75 3.88
C CYS A 33 16.57 -5.77 4.29
N GLY A 34 17.21 -6.93 4.15
CA GLY A 34 18.59 -7.16 4.59
C GLY A 34 19.61 -6.21 3.94
N PRO A 35 20.86 -6.25 4.43
CA PRO A 35 21.93 -5.38 3.94
C PRO A 35 22.23 -5.73 2.48
N GLY A 36 21.70 -4.95 1.53
CA GLY A 36 21.92 -5.19 0.10
C GLY A 36 20.87 -4.59 -0.83
N ASN A 37 19.65 -4.32 -0.34
CA ASN A 37 18.65 -3.62 -1.13
C ASN A 37 18.49 -2.19 -0.58
N PRO A 38 18.99 -1.15 -1.28
CA PRO A 38 18.53 0.19 -0.98
C PRO A 38 17.04 0.21 -1.32
N MET A 39 16.19 0.12 -0.30
CA MET A 39 14.80 0.51 -0.42
C MET A 39 14.84 2.00 -0.69
N ILE A 40 14.91 2.37 -1.97
CA ILE A 40 14.74 3.74 -2.43
C ILE A 40 13.28 4.06 -2.13
N GLU A 41 12.98 4.43 -0.87
CA GLU A 41 11.74 5.08 -0.50
C GLU A 41 11.78 6.52 -1.03
N THR A 42 11.91 6.70 -2.35
CA THR A 42 11.57 7.99 -2.94
C THR A 42 10.06 8.04 -3.00
N LYS A 43 9.44 8.43 -1.88
CA LYS A 43 8.04 8.86 -1.84
C LYS A 43 7.94 10.17 -2.61
N SER A 44 7.97 10.08 -3.94
CA SER A 44 7.72 11.20 -4.83
C SER A 44 6.21 11.46 -4.87
N ASN A 45 5.81 12.69 -4.54
CA ASN A 45 4.44 13.13 -4.72
C ASN A 45 4.34 13.78 -6.11
N ILE A 46 3.43 13.27 -6.94
CA ILE A 46 3.24 13.74 -8.31
C ILE A 46 1.88 14.45 -8.36
N PRO A 47 1.84 15.78 -8.49
CA PRO A 47 0.57 16.48 -8.68
C PRO A 47 0.04 16.21 -10.09
N ILE A 48 -1.20 15.71 -10.18
CA ILE A 48 -1.87 15.44 -11.45
C ILE A 48 -3.09 16.35 -11.55
N SER A 49 -3.13 17.17 -12.59
CA SER A 49 -4.31 17.99 -12.90
C SER A 49 -5.23 17.23 -13.84
N LEU A 50 -6.48 17.05 -13.41
CA LEU A 50 -7.52 16.38 -14.19
C LEU A 50 -8.77 17.27 -14.26
N PRO A 51 -9.51 17.25 -15.36
CA PRO A 51 -10.81 17.92 -15.42
C PRO A 51 -11.80 17.26 -14.45
N ASN A 52 -12.65 18.06 -13.81
CA ASN A 52 -13.59 17.60 -12.78
C ASN A 52 -14.45 16.40 -13.22
N LYS A 53 -14.87 16.39 -14.49
CA LYS A 53 -15.69 15.30 -15.05
C LYS A 53 -14.98 13.95 -14.98
N ASP A 54 -13.69 13.92 -15.30
CA ASP A 54 -12.93 12.66 -15.34
C ASP A 54 -12.44 12.25 -13.96
N ALA A 55 -12.13 13.22 -13.09
CA ALA A 55 -11.84 12.95 -11.68
C ALA A 55 -13.02 12.25 -10.97
N ILE A 56 -14.26 12.69 -11.22
CA ILE A 56 -15.46 12.07 -10.64
C ILE A 56 -15.66 10.65 -11.19
N LYS A 57 -15.49 10.44 -12.50
CA LYS A 57 -15.58 9.09 -13.09
C LYS A 57 -14.55 8.14 -12.48
N LEU A 58 -13.29 8.57 -12.34
CA LEU A 58 -12.25 7.78 -11.70
C LEU A 58 -12.60 7.44 -10.25
N ALA A 59 -13.19 8.38 -9.51
CA ALA A 59 -13.63 8.12 -8.14
C ALA A 59 -14.75 7.08 -8.08
N ILE A 60 -15.71 7.12 -9.01
CA ILE A 60 -16.78 6.11 -9.11
C ILE A 60 -16.19 4.73 -9.42
N LEU A 61 -15.31 4.64 -10.42
CA LEU A 61 -14.66 3.38 -10.80
C LEU A 61 -13.79 2.81 -9.65
N ALA A 62 -13.06 3.67 -8.94
CA ALA A 62 -12.27 3.24 -7.79
C ALA A 62 -13.17 2.68 -6.68
N HIS A 63 -14.31 3.32 -6.42
CA HIS A 63 -15.30 2.87 -5.45
C HIS A 63 -15.92 1.52 -5.85
N GLU A 64 -16.31 1.34 -7.12
CA GLU A 64 -16.83 0.06 -7.64
C GLU A 64 -15.82 -1.08 -7.45
N ASN A 65 -14.52 -0.79 -7.55
CA ASN A 65 -13.43 -1.74 -7.35
C ASN A 65 -12.99 -1.87 -5.88
N ASN A 66 -13.66 -1.22 -4.93
CA ASN A 66 -13.32 -1.20 -3.50
C ASN A 66 -11.87 -0.77 -3.19
N VAL A 67 -11.31 0.13 -4.01
CA VAL A 67 -9.95 0.67 -3.85
C VAL A 67 -9.99 2.17 -3.63
N THR A 68 -8.92 2.73 -3.06
CA THR A 68 -8.78 4.18 -2.94
C THR A 68 -8.47 4.81 -4.29
N LEU A 69 -8.93 6.04 -4.53
CA LEU A 69 -8.63 6.79 -5.76
C LEU A 69 -7.12 6.83 -6.07
N ASN A 70 -6.30 7.05 -5.04
CA ASN A 70 -4.85 7.11 -5.22
C ASN A 70 -4.27 5.76 -5.69
N ALA A 71 -4.68 4.65 -5.07
CA ALA A 71 -4.25 3.32 -5.49
C ALA A 71 -4.68 3.02 -6.92
N TYR A 72 -5.93 3.36 -7.26
CA TYR A 72 -6.48 3.15 -8.60
C TYR A 72 -5.71 3.97 -9.67
N CYS A 73 -5.38 5.23 -9.39
CA CYS A 73 -4.56 6.05 -10.28
C CYS A 73 -3.16 5.46 -10.48
N ILE A 74 -2.53 4.95 -9.41
CA ILE A 74 -1.21 4.29 -9.50
C ILE A 74 -1.30 3.04 -10.39
N ASP A 75 -2.34 2.22 -10.23
CA ASP A 75 -2.53 1.01 -11.03
C ASP A 75 -2.72 1.33 -12.52
N ILE A 76 -3.50 2.36 -12.85
CA ILE A 76 -3.67 2.82 -14.23
C ILE A 76 -2.34 3.31 -14.82
N LEU A 77 -1.60 4.13 -14.08
CA LEU A 77 -0.30 4.65 -14.54
C LEU A 77 0.68 3.50 -14.78
N ARG A 78 0.70 2.50 -13.89
CA ARG A 78 1.52 1.30 -14.03
C ARG A 78 1.15 0.52 -15.29
N GLN A 79 -0.14 0.25 -15.51
CA GLN A 79 -0.61 -0.42 -16.72
C GLN A 79 -0.27 0.37 -17.99
N GLY A 80 -0.36 1.71 -17.93
CA GLY A 80 0.01 2.60 -19.03
C GLY A 80 1.50 2.52 -19.38
N ILE A 81 2.37 2.38 -18.38
CA ILE A 81 3.81 2.19 -18.59
C ILE A 81 4.10 0.80 -19.17
N GLU A 82 3.57 -0.25 -18.55
CA GLU A 82 3.75 -1.64 -18.99
C GLU A 82 3.24 -1.88 -20.42
N SER A 83 2.10 -1.26 -20.79
CA SER A 83 1.56 -1.34 -22.16
C SER A 83 2.23 -0.37 -23.14
N GLY A 84 2.84 0.71 -22.65
CA GLY A 84 3.49 1.73 -23.46
C GLY A 84 4.86 1.30 -23.99
N GLU A 85 5.67 0.62 -23.17
CA GLU A 85 6.99 0.12 -23.57
C GLU A 85 6.90 -0.85 -24.76
N HIS A 86 5.85 -1.67 -24.82
CA HIS A 86 5.63 -2.61 -25.91
C HIS A 86 5.17 -2.01 -27.25
N ARG A 87 4.76 -0.73 -27.30
CA ARG A 87 4.21 -0.11 -28.52
C ARG A 87 5.25 0.56 -29.42
N PHE A 88 6.41 0.92 -28.90
CA PHE A 88 7.44 1.64 -29.65
C PHE A 88 8.61 0.76 -30.08
N GLU A 89 8.81 -0.40 -29.46
CA GLU A 89 9.91 -1.32 -29.81
C GLU A 89 9.57 -2.28 -30.96
N HIS A 90 8.29 -2.40 -31.32
CA HIS A 90 7.83 -3.28 -32.39
C HIS A 90 6.91 -2.52 -33.36
N ASP A 91 7.49 -1.61 -34.15
CA ASP A 91 6.98 -1.54 -35.51
C ASP A 91 7.15 -2.95 -36.08
N SER A 92 6.05 -3.68 -36.27
CA SER A 92 6.01 -5.05 -36.82
C SER A 92 6.50 -5.12 -38.28
N ARG A 93 7.13 -4.06 -38.77
CA ARG A 93 7.76 -3.99 -40.08
C ARG A 93 9.15 -4.61 -39.92
N PRO A 94 9.48 -5.66 -40.68
CA PRO A 94 10.83 -6.18 -40.68
C PRO A 94 11.80 -5.04 -41.03
N GLN A 95 12.75 -4.78 -40.15
CA GLN A 95 13.83 -3.84 -40.44
C GLN A 95 14.74 -4.50 -41.48
N LEU A 96 14.81 -3.92 -42.68
CA LEU A 96 15.78 -4.34 -43.70
C LEU A 96 17.16 -3.84 -43.26
N LEU A 97 18.04 -4.79 -42.92
CA LEU A 97 19.44 -4.50 -42.67
C LEU A 97 20.12 -4.33 -44.05
N ASN A 98 20.30 -3.08 -44.45
CA ASN A 98 21.12 -2.78 -45.63
C ASN A 98 22.58 -2.73 -45.18
N GLU A 99 23.37 -3.71 -45.60
CA GLU A 99 24.82 -3.66 -45.47
C GLU A 99 25.38 -2.48 -46.29
N SER A 100 26.29 -1.71 -45.67
CA SER A 100 26.99 -0.57 -46.29
C SER A 100 28.30 -1.01 -46.91
#